data_AF-A0AAU8P7Z3-F1
#
_entry.id   AF-A0AAU8P7Z3-F1
#
_cell.length_a   1.000
_cell.length_b   1.000
_cell.length_c   1.000
_cell.angle_alpha   90.00
_cell.angle_beta   90.00
_cell.angle_gamma   90.00
#
_symmetry.space_group_name_H-M   'P 1'
#
loop_
_entity.id
_entity.type
_entity.pdbx_description
1 polymer ?
#
loop_
_entity_poly.entity_id
_entity_poly.type
_entity_poly.pdbx_seq_one_letter_code
_entity_poly.pdbx_strand_id
1 'polypeptide(L)'
;MELVPVGVIHSPYRVPGEAPHQGRFSDRTAELEIYPQFMEGLKDVEHATHLIVLYWCHLARRDTLQTRTPFGPEIRGVFACRSPSRPNPIAFCVAELLEVKENRLLVRGVDALDGSPLIDIKPYSSDVDSVSGARIGWFKK
;
A
#
# COMPACT_ATOMS: atom_id res chain seq x y z
N MET A 1 6.89 -20.29 -0.31
CA MET A 1 6.37 -19.27 -1.22
C MET A 1 7.40 -18.17 -1.30
N GLU A 2 7.81 -17.80 -2.51
CA GLU A 2 8.73 -16.71 -2.76
C GLU A 2 7.96 -15.64 -3.55
N LEU A 3 8.13 -14.37 -3.17
CA LEU A 3 7.54 -13.24 -3.88
C LEU A 3 8.59 -12.64 -4.80
N VAL A 4 8.18 -12.28 -6.01
CA VAL A 4 9.03 -11.57 -6.97
C VAL A 4 8.61 -10.11 -6.96
N PRO A 5 9.48 -9.17 -6.54
CA PRO A 5 9.19 -7.75 -6.65
C PRO A 5 9.03 -7.35 -8.12
N VAL A 6 7.92 -6.70 -8.44
CA VAL A 6 7.63 -6.20 -9.80
C VAL A 6 8.17 -4.80 -10.04
N GLY A 7 8.64 -4.13 -8.99
CA GLY A 7 9.11 -2.76 -9.05
C GLY A 7 9.56 -2.22 -7.70
N VAL A 8 9.72 -0.91 -7.64
CA VAL A 8 10.09 -0.15 -6.44
C VAL A 8 9.21 1.09 -6.32
N ILE A 9 8.91 1.49 -5.08
CA ILE A 9 8.14 2.70 -4.79
C ILE A 9 9.09 3.83 -4.40
N HIS A 10 9.01 4.94 -5.12
CA HIS A 10 9.70 6.18 -4.79
C HIS A 10 8.73 7.11 -4.08
N SER A 11 9.05 7.50 -2.85
CA SER A 11 8.14 8.29 -2.02
C SER A 11 8.90 9.39 -1.26
N PRO A 12 8.19 10.41 -0.74
CA PRO A 12 8.82 11.43 0.09
C PRO A 12 9.08 10.96 1.53
N TYR A 13 8.76 9.71 1.88
CA TYR A 13 8.89 9.16 3.23
C TYR A 13 10.13 8.27 3.33
N ARG A 14 11.20 8.75 3.96
CA ARG A 14 12.50 8.06 3.96
C ARG A 14 12.72 7.23 5.22
N VAL A 15 12.14 7.62 6.34
CA VAL A 15 12.30 6.90 7.62
C VAL A 15 10.96 6.57 8.27
N PRO A 16 10.90 5.48 9.08
CA PRO A 16 9.71 5.17 9.86
C PRO A 16 9.24 6.37 10.69
N GLY A 17 7.96 6.69 10.58
CA GLY A 17 7.34 7.85 11.25
C GLY A 17 7.10 9.05 10.35
N GLU A 18 7.76 9.15 9.19
CA GLU A 18 7.45 10.19 8.19
C GLU A 18 6.21 9.85 7.35
N ALA A 19 5.99 8.56 7.08
CA ALA A 19 4.81 8.10 6.35
C ALA A 19 3.53 8.32 7.17
N PRO A 20 2.40 8.72 6.53
CA PRO A 20 1.12 8.85 7.20
C PRO A 20 0.65 7.49 7.71
N HIS A 21 -0.23 7.47 8.72
CA HIS A 21 -0.80 6.21 9.21
C HIS A 21 -1.62 5.46 8.17
N GLN A 22 -2.23 6.18 7.22
CA GLN A 22 -2.89 5.64 6.03
C GLN A 22 -2.69 6.61 4.87
N GLY A 23 -2.16 6.12 3.74
CA GLY A 23 -1.81 6.93 2.57
C GLY A 23 -2.99 7.72 2.00
N ARG A 24 -4.21 7.16 2.07
CA ARG A 24 -5.46 7.81 1.63
C ARG A 24 -5.71 9.19 2.26
N PHE A 25 -5.11 9.50 3.41
CA PHE A 25 -5.26 10.80 4.08
C PHE A 25 -4.12 11.78 3.78
N SER A 26 -3.20 11.45 2.88
CA SER A 26 -2.14 12.33 2.42
C SER A 26 -2.39 12.81 1.00
N ASP A 27 -2.01 14.05 0.73
CA ASP A 27 -2.01 14.70 -0.58
C ASP A 27 -0.70 14.48 -1.35
N ARG A 28 0.34 13.98 -0.69
CA ARG A 28 1.66 13.73 -1.27
C ARG A 28 1.60 12.64 -2.34
N THR A 29 2.39 12.83 -3.38
CA THR A 29 2.52 11.88 -4.48
C THR A 29 3.68 10.93 -4.25
N ALA A 30 3.58 9.74 -4.82
CA ALA A 30 4.64 8.74 -4.92
C ALA A 30 4.68 8.22 -6.36
N GLU A 31 5.79 7.62 -6.75
CA GLU A 31 5.94 6.99 -8.06
C GLU A 31 6.12 5.48 -7.89
N LEU A 32 5.36 4.72 -8.66
CA LEU A 32 5.53 3.27 -8.78
C LEU A 32 6.37 3.01 -10.03
N GLU A 33 7.62 2.62 -9.84
CA GLU A 33 8.50 2.22 -10.94
C GLU A 33 8.41 0.71 -11.14
N ILE A 34 7.89 0.28 -12.29
CA ILE A 34 7.83 -1.12 -12.71
C ILE A 34 9.16 -1.52 -13.35
N TYR A 35 9.70 -2.67 -12.99
CA TYR A 35 10.94 -3.15 -13.60
C TYR A 35 10.72 -3.54 -15.08
N PRO A 36 11.74 -3.34 -15.95
CA PRO A 36 11.60 -3.51 -17.40
C PRO A 36 10.95 -4.84 -17.83
N GLN A 37 11.30 -5.95 -17.19
CA GLN A 37 10.79 -7.28 -17.51
C GLN A 37 9.29 -7.48 -17.22
N PHE A 38 8.65 -6.56 -16.50
CA PHE A 38 7.22 -6.61 -16.16
C PHE A 38 6.39 -5.52 -16.86
N MET A 39 7.02 -4.67 -17.68
CA MET A 39 6.35 -3.54 -18.33
C MET A 39 5.18 -3.94 -19.24
N GLU A 40 5.23 -5.12 -19.88
CA GLU A 40 4.10 -5.60 -20.68
C GLU A 40 2.82 -5.75 -19.86
N GLY A 41 2.94 -5.96 -18.54
CA GLY A 41 1.82 -6.02 -17.60
C GLY A 41 1.12 -4.67 -17.35
N LEU A 42 1.70 -3.55 -17.82
CA LEU A 42 1.10 -2.22 -17.71
C LEU A 42 0.12 -1.88 -18.84
N LYS A 43 -0.02 -2.75 -19.84
CA LYS A 43 -0.95 -2.52 -20.94
C LYS A 43 -2.35 -2.18 -20.40
N ASP A 44 -2.92 -1.08 -20.89
CA ASP A 44 -4.26 -0.57 -20.58
C ASP A 44 -4.46 -0.06 -19.13
N VAL A 45 -3.39 0.09 -18.33
CA VAL A 45 -3.48 0.55 -16.93
C VAL A 45 -4.02 1.98 -16.80
N GLU A 46 -3.78 2.81 -17.81
CA GLU A 46 -4.23 4.21 -17.88
C GLU A 46 -5.75 4.36 -17.92
N HIS A 47 -6.49 3.28 -18.18
CA HIS A 47 -7.95 3.28 -18.14
C HIS A 47 -8.50 3.19 -16.71
N ALA A 48 -7.66 2.92 -15.71
CA ALA A 48 -8.06 2.96 -14.31
C ALA A 48 -7.81 4.34 -13.70
N THR A 49 -8.77 4.85 -12.92
CA THR A 49 -8.55 6.08 -12.11
C THR A 49 -7.89 5.77 -10.77
N HIS A 50 -8.01 4.53 -10.30
CA HIS A 50 -7.48 4.08 -9.01
C HIS A 50 -6.87 2.69 -9.13
N LEU A 51 -5.81 2.47 -8.38
CA LEU A 51 -5.11 1.19 -8.29
C LEU A 51 -5.11 0.69 -6.85
N ILE A 52 -5.32 -0.61 -6.67
CA ILE A 52 -4.84 -1.33 -5.51
C ILE A 52 -3.32 -1.47 -5.67
N VAL A 53 -2.57 -1.05 -4.65
CA VAL A 53 -1.11 -1.16 -4.60
C VAL A 53 -0.73 -2.09 -3.46
N LEU A 54 -0.05 -3.19 -3.79
CA LEU A 54 0.51 -4.13 -2.82
C LEU A 54 2.01 -3.98 -2.77
N TYR A 55 2.56 -3.72 -1.59
CA TYR A 55 3.99 -3.54 -1.41
C TYR A 55 4.48 -4.22 -0.14
N TRP A 56 5.79 -4.45 -0.08
CA TRP A 56 6.42 -5.11 1.05
C TRP A 56 6.99 -4.07 2.01
N CYS A 57 6.51 -4.04 3.27
CA CYS A 57 7.12 -3.22 4.32
C CYS A 57 8.45 -3.86 4.75
N HIS A 58 9.50 -3.64 3.97
CA HIS A 58 10.81 -4.26 4.10
C HIS A 58 11.52 -4.02 5.44
N LEU A 59 11.17 -2.95 6.18
CA LEU A 59 11.68 -2.65 7.51
C LEU A 59 10.82 -3.20 8.67
N ALA A 60 9.70 -3.85 8.36
CA ALA A 60 8.75 -4.29 9.39
C ALA A 60 9.21 -5.59 10.08
N ARG A 61 8.90 -5.71 11.37
CA ARG A 61 9.14 -6.94 12.13
C ARG A 61 8.12 -8.02 11.73
N ARG A 62 8.61 -9.23 11.48
CA ARG A 62 7.80 -10.35 11.00
C ARG A 62 7.33 -11.32 12.09
N ASP A 63 7.90 -11.23 13.28
CA ASP A 63 7.53 -12.01 14.46
C ASP A 63 6.44 -11.35 15.32
N THR A 64 5.97 -10.16 14.94
CA THR A 64 4.95 -9.42 15.69
C THR A 64 3.56 -10.01 15.45
N LEU A 65 2.92 -10.48 16.53
CA LEU A 65 1.55 -11.01 16.50
C LEU A 65 0.53 -10.09 17.18
N GLN A 66 0.99 -9.16 18.03
CA GLN A 66 0.17 -8.19 18.73
C GLN A 66 0.86 -6.82 18.77
N THR A 67 0.08 -5.75 18.76
CA THR A 67 0.59 -4.37 18.69
C THR A 67 -0.40 -3.37 19.27
N ARG A 68 0.08 -2.18 19.63
CA ARG A 68 -0.78 -1.03 19.93
C ARG A 68 -0.99 -0.24 18.64
N THR A 69 -2.25 0.11 18.36
CA THR A 69 -2.58 0.94 17.19
C THR A 69 -2.47 2.42 17.53
N PRO A 70 -2.32 3.33 16.54
CA PRO A 70 -2.38 4.77 16.78
C PRO A 70 -3.71 5.28 17.39
N PHE A 71 -4.76 4.45 17.41
CA PHE A 71 -6.13 4.82 17.78
C PHE A 71 -6.52 4.48 19.23
N GLY A 72 -5.57 4.12 20.09
CA GLY A 72 -5.86 3.82 21.49
C GLY A 72 -4.80 2.96 22.19
N PRO A 73 -4.84 2.87 23.52
CA PRO A 73 -3.85 2.12 24.29
C PRO A 73 -3.99 0.59 24.19
N GLU A 74 -5.12 0.07 23.70
CA GLU A 74 -5.43 -1.35 23.72
C GLU A 74 -4.52 -2.15 22.77
N ILE A 75 -4.05 -3.29 23.25
CA ILE A 75 -3.29 -4.24 22.44
C ILE A 75 -4.26 -5.00 21.53
N ARG A 76 -3.89 -5.12 20.25
CA ARG A 76 -4.69 -5.82 19.24
C ARG A 76 -3.82 -6.83 18.50
N GLY A 77 -4.42 -7.96 18.12
CA GLY A 77 -3.77 -8.88 17.18
C GLY A 77 -3.51 -8.19 15.84
N VAL A 78 -2.38 -8.47 15.20
CA VAL A 78 -1.99 -7.81 13.94
C VAL A 78 -2.97 -8.08 12.79
N PHE A 79 -3.71 -9.19 12.84
CA PHE A 79 -4.78 -9.50 11.88
C PHE A 79 -6.10 -8.78 12.17
N ALA A 80 -6.27 -8.23 13.37
CA ALA A 80 -7.41 -7.40 13.70
C ALA A 80 -7.19 -5.92 13.33
N CYS A 81 -5.99 -5.54 12.85
CA CYS A 81 -5.62 -4.16 12.52
C CYS A 81 -4.74 -4.07 11.26
N ARG A 82 -4.25 -2.86 10.95
CA ARG A 82 -3.43 -2.56 9.76
C ARG A 82 -1.96 -2.28 10.07
N SER A 83 -1.43 -2.80 11.18
CA SER A 83 -0.02 -2.61 11.54
C SER A 83 0.92 -3.19 10.47
N PRO A 84 2.01 -2.49 10.06
CA PRO A 84 2.96 -3.01 9.07
C PRO A 84 3.76 -4.21 9.59
N SER A 85 3.98 -4.32 10.91
CA SER A 85 4.66 -5.47 11.52
C SER A 85 3.69 -6.65 11.67
N ARG A 86 3.91 -7.70 10.89
CA ARG A 86 3.07 -8.91 10.77
C ARG A 86 3.86 -10.03 10.05
N PRO A 87 3.44 -11.31 10.11
CA PRO A 87 4.20 -12.43 9.52
C PRO A 87 4.59 -12.24 8.05
N ASN A 88 3.65 -11.75 7.24
CA ASN A 88 3.87 -11.33 5.86
C ASN A 88 3.52 -9.84 5.76
N PRO A 89 4.51 -8.93 5.84
CA PRO A 89 4.30 -7.48 5.85
C PRO A 89 3.91 -6.93 4.48
N ILE A 90 2.86 -7.50 3.90
CA ILE A 90 2.20 -7.02 2.70
C ILE A 90 1.27 -5.90 3.12
N ALA A 91 1.56 -4.69 2.64
CA ALA A 91 0.70 -3.54 2.80
C ALA A 91 -0.21 -3.38 1.58
N PHE A 92 -1.30 -2.66 1.79
CA PHE A 92 -2.37 -2.45 0.83
C PHE A 92 -2.77 -0.98 0.88
N CYS A 93 -2.72 -0.33 -0.28
CA CYS A 93 -3.27 1.00 -0.51
C CYS A 93 -4.30 0.95 -1.65
N VAL A 94 -5.28 1.85 -1.60
CA VAL A 94 -6.01 2.28 -2.81
C VAL A 94 -5.50 3.66 -3.16
N ALA A 95 -4.82 3.76 -4.30
CA ALA A 95 -4.15 4.96 -4.75
C ALA A 95 -4.84 5.52 -6.00
N GLU A 96 -4.95 6.84 -6.09
CA GLU A 96 -5.38 7.56 -7.30
C GLU A 96 -4.23 7.53 -8.31
N LEU A 97 -4.51 7.14 -9.56
CA LEU A 97 -3.56 7.18 -10.66
C LEU A 97 -3.61 8.56 -11.31
N LEU A 98 -2.50 9.29 -11.24
CA LEU A 98 -2.41 10.67 -11.72
C LEU A 98 -1.80 10.74 -13.13
N GLU A 99 -0.77 9.93 -13.39
CA GLU A 99 -0.06 9.91 -14.67
C GLU A 99 0.57 8.52 -14.91
N VAL A 100 0.66 8.11 -16.17
CA VAL A 100 1.42 6.95 -16.63
C VAL A 100 2.48 7.43 -17.62
N LYS A 101 3.74 7.13 -17.33
CA LYS A 101 4.88 7.48 -18.19
C LYS A 101 5.84 6.30 -18.30
N GLU A 102 5.79 5.62 -19.44
CA GLU A 102 6.57 4.40 -19.70
C GLU A 102 6.35 3.34 -18.60
N ASN A 103 7.35 3.12 -17.74
CA ASN A 103 7.31 2.17 -16.63
C ASN A 103 7.03 2.83 -15.27
N ARG A 104 6.69 4.12 -15.24
CA ARG A 104 6.48 4.90 -14.02
C ARG A 104 5.03 5.38 -13.93
N LEU A 105 4.41 5.10 -12.78
CA LEU A 105 3.04 5.52 -12.48
C LEU A 105 3.07 6.52 -11.33
N LEU A 106 2.67 7.76 -11.60
CA LEU A 106 2.53 8.77 -10.56
C LEU A 106 1.19 8.56 -9.85
N VAL A 107 1.24 8.41 -8.52
CA VAL A 107 0.05 8.09 -7.72
C VAL A 107 -0.04 8.94 -6.47
N ARG A 108 -1.27 9.08 -5.94
CA ARG A 108 -1.54 9.65 -4.61
C ARG A 108 -2.26 8.61 -3.76
N GLY A 109 -1.97 8.57 -2.45
CA GLY A 109 -2.66 7.66 -1.52
C GLY A 109 -1.84 6.45 -1.05
N VAL A 110 -0.54 6.45 -1.32
CA VAL A 110 0.42 5.43 -0.87
C VAL A 110 1.18 5.90 0.38
N ASP A 111 1.40 5.00 1.33
CA ASP A 111 2.12 5.23 2.61
C ASP A 111 3.36 4.33 2.74
N ALA A 112 3.92 3.89 1.61
CA ALA A 112 5.17 3.15 1.55
C ALA A 112 6.37 4.05 1.85
N LEU A 113 7.37 3.52 2.55
CA LEU A 113 8.68 4.19 2.61
C LEU A 113 9.36 4.13 1.25
N ASP A 114 10.16 5.15 0.95
CA ASP A 114 11.03 5.21 -0.21
C ASP A 114 11.89 3.95 -0.33
N GLY A 115 11.99 3.40 -1.55
CA GLY A 115 12.68 2.14 -1.80
C GLY A 115 11.90 0.88 -1.43
N SER A 116 10.63 0.99 -1.01
CA SER A 116 9.83 -0.20 -0.70
C SER A 116 9.60 -1.07 -1.94
N PRO A 117 9.80 -2.40 -1.86
CA PRO A 117 9.52 -3.30 -2.97
C PRO A 117 8.03 -3.31 -3.32
N LEU A 118 7.71 -3.03 -4.58
CA LEU A 118 6.37 -3.19 -5.13
C LEU A 118 6.15 -4.66 -5.47
N ILE A 119 5.03 -5.23 -5.00
CA ILE A 119 4.71 -6.64 -5.19
C ILE A 119 3.68 -6.82 -6.31
N ASP A 120 2.66 -5.98 -6.36
CA ASP A 120 1.55 -6.14 -7.30
C ASP A 120 0.73 -4.83 -7.40
N ILE A 121 0.08 -4.64 -8.54
CA ILE A 121 -0.90 -3.57 -8.76
C ILE A 121 -2.14 -4.14 -9.44
N LYS A 122 -3.32 -3.61 -9.10
CA LYS A 122 -4.59 -4.02 -9.72
C LYS A 122 -5.49 -2.81 -9.93
N PRO A 123 -6.30 -2.75 -11.00
CA PRO A 123 -7.35 -1.73 -11.08
C PRO A 123 -8.31 -1.89 -9.90
N TYR A 124 -8.61 -0.79 -9.21
CA TYR A 124 -9.65 -0.77 -8.19
C TYR A 124 -11.02 -0.72 -8.86
N SER A 125 -11.93 -1.61 -8.46
CA SER A 125 -13.32 -1.61 -8.89
C SER A 125 -14.24 -1.35 -7.72
N SER A 126 -15.04 -0.28 -7.77
CA SER A 126 -16.04 0.00 -6.74
C SER A 126 -17.07 -1.11 -6.60
N ASP A 127 -17.34 -1.86 -7.68
CA ASP A 127 -18.35 -2.92 -7.68
C ASP A 127 -17.85 -4.20 -7.01
N VAL A 128 -16.53 -4.40 -6.96
CA VAL A 128 -15.90 -5.62 -6.44
C VAL A 128 -15.24 -5.37 -5.08
N ASP A 129 -14.51 -4.26 -4.94
CA ASP A 129 -13.63 -3.98 -3.80
C ASP A 129 -14.31 -3.19 -2.69
N SER A 130 -15.52 -2.63 -2.94
CA SER A 130 -16.25 -1.81 -1.97
C SER A 130 -17.43 -2.56 -1.35
N VAL A 131 -17.48 -2.59 -0.02
CA VAL A 131 -18.65 -3.04 0.75
C VAL A 131 -19.15 -1.89 1.61
N SER A 132 -20.19 -1.21 1.14
CA SER A 132 -20.77 -0.07 1.85
C SER A 132 -21.27 -0.47 3.26
N GLY A 133 -20.94 0.34 4.27
CA GLY A 133 -21.35 0.11 5.66
C GLY A 133 -20.53 -0.93 6.44
N ALA A 134 -19.50 -1.54 5.84
CA ALA A 134 -18.58 -2.43 6.57
C ALA A 134 -17.94 -1.71 7.77
N ARG A 135 -17.81 -2.43 8.90
CA ARG A 135 -17.35 -1.86 10.18
C ARG A 135 -16.33 -2.75 10.89
N ILE A 136 -15.46 -2.11 11.67
CA ILE A 136 -14.54 -2.77 12.60
C ILE A 136 -15.06 -2.50 14.01
N GLY A 137 -15.50 -3.54 14.73
CA GLY A 137 -16.26 -3.36 15.99
C GLY A 137 -15.53 -2.57 17.08
N TRP A 138 -14.20 -2.61 17.10
CA TRP A 138 -13.38 -1.89 18.08
C TRP A 138 -12.93 -0.49 17.61
N PHE A 139 -13.07 -0.18 16.33
CA PHE A 139 -12.62 1.08 15.75
C PHE A 139 -13.85 1.97 15.50
N LYS A 140 -13.99 3.02 16.31
CA LYS A 140 -14.98 4.07 16.09
C LYS A 140 -14.24 5.27 15.50
N LYS A 141 -14.71 5.73 14.33
CA LYS A 141 -14.24 6.97 13.71
C LYS A 141 -14.62 8.17 14.56
#